data_AF-A0AAD1XK11-F1
#
_entry.id   AF-A0AAD1XK11-F1
#
_cell.length_a   1.000
_cell.length_b   1.000
_cell.length_c   1.000
_cell.angle_alpha   90.00
_cell.angle_beta   90.00
_cell.angle_gamma   90.00
#
_symmetry.space_group_name_H-M   'P 1'
#
loop_
_entity.id
_entity.type
_entity.pdbx_description
1 polymer ?
#
loop_
_entity_poly.entity_id
_entity_poly.type
_entity_poly.pdbx_seq_one_letter_code
_entity_poly.pdbx_strand_id
1 'polypeptide(L)'
;MAFMDEELKMPESGAELEQDDERNLDIYGEGEFTDAFFKTLMRVQNNVVNLPGKKEHFDIYLAKKIYPVLVPGLESLSKEVERLMQDEGQIDSSIKERFNPCIFLAEYLMSNNPKYGHQKEYTEVFEKYARIERNRRFWSEERQNFLREFMGQSYQSNFTIQHIEEFVELIDKYLNAEGTIKDATKVKDLFRFLDEDQVIKFEEFYEIFSRNLIDCNTIDYEKITETAEEQQKKRDTEKFKKKIDRLI
;
A
#
# COMPACT_ATOMS: atom_id res chain seq x y z
N MET A 1 50.39 30.78 1.19
CA MET A 1 49.75 30.12 2.34
C MET A 1 48.53 30.94 2.70
N ALA A 2 47.37 30.58 2.14
CA ALA A 2 46.02 30.92 2.59
C ALA A 2 45.08 30.04 1.75
N PHE A 3 44.65 28.95 2.37
CA PHE A 3 43.63 28.03 1.89
C PHE A 3 42.27 28.50 2.46
N MET A 4 41.19 28.17 1.74
CA MET A 4 39.79 28.13 2.18
C MET A 4 39.05 29.47 2.31
N ASP A 5 38.11 29.69 1.39
CA ASP A 5 36.66 29.68 1.70
C ASP A 5 35.88 29.72 0.38
N GLU A 6 35.53 28.53 -0.13
CA GLU A 6 34.60 28.36 -1.25
C GLU A 6 33.30 27.82 -0.65
N GLU A 7 32.36 28.71 -0.35
CA GLU A 7 31.03 28.36 0.14
C GLU A 7 30.28 27.53 -0.91
N LEU A 8 30.07 26.26 -0.56
CA LEU A 8 29.29 25.29 -1.30
C LEU A 8 27.81 25.72 -1.29
N LYS A 9 27.33 26.37 -2.36
CA LYS A 9 25.88 26.59 -2.55
C LYS A 9 25.19 25.25 -2.86
N MET A 10 24.48 24.73 -1.88
CA MET A 10 23.53 23.62 -2.05
C MET A 10 22.32 24.09 -2.87
N PRO A 11 21.72 23.22 -3.71
CA PRO A 11 20.50 23.56 -4.44
C PRO A 11 19.30 23.64 -3.47
N GLU A 12 18.58 24.76 -3.52
CA GLU A 12 17.27 24.90 -2.87
C GLU A 12 16.28 23.95 -3.57
N SER A 13 15.98 22.81 -2.94
CA SER A 13 14.84 21.98 -3.28
C SER A 13 14.10 21.63 -2.00
N GLY A 14 12.93 22.21 -1.79
CA GLY A 14 12.11 21.85 -0.62
C GLY A 14 10.90 22.71 -0.29
N ALA A 15 10.38 23.55 -1.17
CA ALA A 15 9.32 24.50 -0.80
C ALA A 15 7.93 24.27 -1.45
N GLU A 16 7.71 23.20 -2.22
CA GLU A 16 6.43 23.02 -2.95
C GLU A 16 5.62 21.77 -2.58
N LEU A 17 6.00 21.02 -1.52
CA LEU A 17 5.26 19.81 -1.11
C LEU A 17 4.46 19.95 0.21
N GLU A 18 4.51 21.09 0.90
CA GLU A 18 3.91 21.22 2.25
C GLU A 18 2.58 22.00 2.31
N GLN A 19 2.05 22.52 1.20
CA GLN A 19 0.86 23.41 1.25
C GLN A 19 -0.51 22.74 0.97
N ASP A 20 -0.54 21.45 0.66
CA ASP A 20 -1.79 20.69 0.48
C ASP A 20 -2.19 19.83 1.69
N ASP A 21 -1.31 19.64 2.67
CA ASP A 21 -1.50 18.66 3.75
C ASP A 21 -2.28 19.18 4.98
N GLU A 22 -2.35 20.49 5.22
CA GLU A 22 -3.06 21.04 6.40
C GLU A 22 -4.56 21.31 6.18
N ARG A 23 -5.05 21.35 4.94
CA ARG A 23 -6.46 21.75 4.65
C ARG A 23 -7.47 20.61 4.67
N ASN A 24 -7.05 19.37 4.96
CA ASN A 24 -7.92 18.19 4.90
C ASN A 24 -8.26 17.57 6.26
N LEU A 25 -7.89 18.17 7.40
CA LEU A 25 -8.16 17.56 8.71
C LEU A 25 -9.54 17.88 9.30
N ASP A 26 -10.23 18.93 8.82
CA ASP A 26 -11.40 19.51 9.52
C ASP A 26 -12.77 19.31 8.83
N ILE A 27 -12.91 18.41 7.85
CA ILE A 27 -14.18 18.27 7.09
C ILE A 27 -14.56 16.80 6.85
N TYR A 28 -14.64 15.94 7.86
CA TYR A 28 -15.10 14.57 7.62
C TYR A 28 -15.94 14.04 8.79
N GLY A 29 -17.17 13.60 8.50
CA GLY A 29 -18.06 12.97 9.50
C GLY A 29 -17.51 11.64 10.03
N GLU A 30 -18.09 11.09 11.10
CA GLU A 30 -17.53 9.92 11.83
C GLU A 30 -17.13 8.71 10.95
N GLY A 31 -17.85 8.45 9.85
CA GLY A 31 -17.52 7.38 8.89
C GLY A 31 -16.44 7.74 7.85
N GLU A 32 -16.24 9.03 7.57
CA GLU A 32 -15.20 9.52 6.66
C GLU A 32 -13.89 9.82 7.40
N PHE A 33 -13.97 10.21 8.67
CA PHE A 33 -12.82 10.41 9.54
C PHE A 33 -12.03 9.11 9.75
N THR A 34 -12.72 8.00 9.98
CA THR A 34 -12.10 6.67 10.10
C THR A 34 -11.40 6.28 8.80
N ASP A 35 -12.07 6.47 7.66
CA ASP A 35 -11.52 6.19 6.33
C ASP A 35 -10.27 7.02 6.00
N ALA A 36 -10.31 8.33 6.29
CA ALA A 36 -9.20 9.24 6.13
C ALA A 36 -8.03 8.91 7.07
N PHE A 37 -8.33 8.59 8.34
CA PHE A 37 -7.33 8.18 9.32
C PHE A 37 -6.56 6.93 8.84
N PHE A 38 -7.26 5.89 8.37
CA PHE A 38 -6.61 4.68 7.88
C PHE A 38 -5.76 4.93 6.64
N LYS A 39 -6.26 5.76 5.70
CA LYS A 39 -5.49 6.17 4.52
C LYS A 39 -4.22 6.92 4.91
N THR A 40 -4.30 7.86 5.85
CA THR A 40 -3.14 8.60 6.34
C THR A 40 -2.15 7.68 7.05
N LEU A 41 -2.62 6.82 7.95
CA LEU A 41 -1.75 5.87 8.67
C LEU A 41 -0.95 4.97 7.72
N MET A 42 -1.57 4.51 6.62
CA MET A 42 -0.92 3.66 5.62
C MET A 42 -0.04 4.44 4.64
N ARG A 43 -0.35 5.71 4.36
CA ARG A 43 0.41 6.56 3.40
C ARG A 43 1.61 7.26 4.01
N VAL A 44 1.57 7.60 5.30
CA VAL A 44 2.63 8.38 5.99
C VAL A 44 3.97 7.63 6.08
N GLN A 45 3.98 6.31 5.87
CA GLN A 45 5.24 5.54 5.84
C GLN A 45 5.95 5.69 4.48
N ASN A 46 6.64 6.83 4.32
CA ASN A 46 7.45 7.13 3.12
C ASN A 46 8.61 6.14 2.89
N ASN A 47 9.03 5.40 3.94
CA ASN A 47 10.06 4.38 3.85
C ASN A 47 9.43 2.99 3.94
N VAL A 48 9.32 2.32 2.80
CA VAL A 48 8.90 0.91 2.74
C VAL A 48 10.00 0.05 3.36
N VAL A 49 9.73 -0.51 4.55
CA VAL A 49 10.63 -1.44 5.23
C VAL A 49 10.11 -2.85 5.05
N ASN A 50 10.93 -3.75 4.52
CA ASN A 50 10.61 -5.17 4.44
C ASN A 50 10.79 -5.84 5.80
N LEU A 51 9.91 -6.78 6.14
CA LEU A 51 10.11 -7.66 7.29
C LEU A 51 11.40 -8.49 7.14
N PRO A 52 12.20 -8.70 8.20
CA PRO A 52 13.41 -9.52 8.11
C PRO A 52 13.13 -10.92 7.56
N GLY A 53 13.80 -11.28 6.46
CA GLY A 53 13.62 -12.58 5.80
C GLY A 53 12.26 -12.76 5.10
N LYS A 54 11.45 -11.70 4.98
CA LYS A 54 10.18 -11.69 4.26
C LYS A 54 10.12 -10.51 3.30
N LYS A 55 9.21 -10.58 2.33
CA LYS A 55 8.92 -9.49 1.40
C LYS A 55 7.66 -8.70 1.75
N GLU A 56 6.91 -9.16 2.74
CA GLU A 56 5.80 -8.37 3.27
C GLU A 56 6.36 -7.10 3.92
N HIS A 57 5.78 -5.96 3.54
CA HIS A 57 6.13 -4.67 4.11
C HIS A 57 5.68 -4.61 5.57
N PHE A 58 6.51 -3.99 6.41
CA PHE A 58 6.32 -3.95 7.85
C PHE A 58 5.01 -3.26 8.24
N ASP A 59 4.65 -2.16 7.58
CA ASP A 59 3.35 -1.49 7.72
C ASP A 59 2.16 -2.37 7.34
N ILE A 60 2.24 -3.08 6.22
CA ILE A 60 1.18 -4.01 5.79
C ILE A 60 0.99 -5.08 6.85
N TYR A 61 2.08 -5.58 7.44
CA TYR A 61 2.01 -6.52 8.56
C TYR A 61 1.37 -5.89 9.81
N LEU A 62 1.78 -4.68 10.19
CA LEU A 62 1.19 -3.97 11.34
C LEU A 62 -0.32 -3.78 11.14
N ALA A 63 -0.73 -3.33 9.96
CA ALA A 63 -2.13 -3.16 9.60
C ALA A 63 -2.91 -4.48 9.67
N LYS A 64 -2.36 -5.58 9.16
CA LYS A 64 -3.06 -6.89 9.20
C LYS A 64 -3.10 -7.52 10.59
N LYS A 65 -2.08 -7.30 11.44
CA LYS A 65 -1.85 -8.14 12.63
C LYS A 65 -1.88 -7.40 13.95
N ILE A 66 -1.51 -6.12 13.98
CA ILE A 66 -1.29 -5.36 15.23
C ILE A 66 -2.37 -4.28 15.39
N TYR A 67 -2.54 -3.41 14.42
CA TYR A 67 -3.47 -2.27 14.49
C TYR A 67 -4.93 -2.64 14.77
N PRO A 68 -5.49 -3.76 14.27
CA PRO A 68 -6.87 -4.14 14.55
C PRO A 68 -7.21 -4.29 16.02
N VAL A 69 -6.21 -4.55 16.87
CA VAL A 69 -6.38 -4.69 18.33
C VAL A 69 -5.73 -3.53 19.08
N LEU A 70 -4.62 -3.00 18.55
CA LEU A 70 -3.93 -1.89 19.19
C LEU A 70 -4.74 -0.60 19.16
N VAL A 71 -5.42 -0.26 18.05
CA VAL A 71 -6.19 0.98 17.94
C VAL A 71 -7.37 1.01 18.94
N PRO A 72 -8.24 -0.02 19.01
CA PRO A 72 -9.26 -0.11 20.08
C PRO A 72 -8.66 -0.02 21.49
N GLY A 73 -7.50 -0.64 21.71
CA GLY A 73 -6.83 -0.62 23.00
C GLY A 73 -6.37 0.80 23.39
N LEU A 74 -5.86 1.57 22.42
CA LEU A 74 -5.47 2.96 22.62
C LEU A 74 -6.70 3.86 22.84
N GLU A 75 -7.80 3.65 22.11
CA GLU A 75 -9.06 4.36 22.32
C GLU A 75 -9.63 4.08 23.72
N SER A 76 -9.65 2.81 24.13
CA SER A 76 -10.09 2.38 25.46
C SER A 76 -9.22 2.99 26.56
N LEU A 77 -7.89 2.97 26.37
CA LEU A 77 -6.95 3.61 27.29
C LEU A 77 -7.18 5.12 27.39
N SER A 78 -7.41 5.82 26.27
CA SER A 78 -7.70 7.26 26.27
C SER A 78 -8.95 7.58 27.08
N LYS A 79 -10.04 6.83 26.86
CA LYS A 79 -11.30 6.99 27.61
C LYS A 79 -11.10 6.74 29.10
N GLU A 80 -10.31 5.74 29.46
CA GLU A 80 -10.02 5.43 30.86
C GLU A 80 -9.18 6.53 31.53
N VAL A 81 -8.18 7.08 30.83
CA VAL A 81 -7.41 8.23 31.32
C VAL A 81 -8.31 9.45 31.51
N GLU A 82 -9.17 9.77 30.54
CA GLU A 82 -10.13 10.87 30.64
C GLU A 82 -11.06 10.69 31.83
N ARG A 83 -11.61 9.48 32.03
CA ARG A 83 -12.44 9.13 33.20
C ARG A 83 -11.69 9.39 34.51
N LEU A 84 -10.43 8.96 34.61
CA LEU A 84 -9.60 9.18 35.80
C LEU A 84 -9.26 10.66 36.03
N MET A 85 -9.14 11.46 34.97
CA MET A 85 -8.83 12.89 35.05
C MET A 85 -10.04 13.76 35.37
N GLN A 86 -11.21 13.47 34.79
CA GLN A 86 -12.41 14.31 34.87
C GLN A 86 -13.25 14.06 36.14
N ASP A 87 -13.19 12.87 36.73
CA ASP A 87 -13.90 12.58 37.98
C ASP A 87 -13.13 13.12 39.20
N GLU A 88 -13.22 14.43 39.43
CA GLU A 88 -12.75 15.07 40.66
C GLU A 88 -13.67 14.71 41.85
N GLY A 89 -13.30 13.66 42.58
CA GLY A 89 -13.90 13.31 43.88
C GLY A 89 -14.79 12.06 43.91
N GLN A 90 -15.14 11.48 42.75
CA GLN A 90 -15.89 10.22 42.71
C GLN A 90 -14.98 8.98 42.65
N ILE A 91 -13.79 9.11 42.06
CA ILE A 91 -12.81 8.03 41.97
C ILE A 91 -11.78 8.21 43.09
N ASP A 92 -11.58 7.15 43.88
CA ASP A 92 -10.58 7.08 44.94
C ASP A 92 -9.18 7.45 44.41
N SER A 93 -8.52 8.39 45.07
CA SER A 93 -7.15 8.82 44.77
C SER A 93 -6.16 7.65 44.76
N SER A 94 -6.38 6.63 45.60
CA SER A 94 -5.52 5.44 45.65
C SER A 94 -5.57 4.61 44.35
N ILE A 95 -6.70 4.65 43.63
CA ILE A 95 -6.87 3.98 42.33
C ILE A 95 -6.13 4.78 41.26
N LYS A 96 -6.25 6.11 41.27
CA LYS A 96 -5.54 6.99 40.32
C LYS A 96 -4.02 6.84 40.44
N GLU A 97 -3.50 6.77 41.66
CA GLU A 97 -2.06 6.60 41.92
C GLU A 97 -1.49 5.25 41.47
N ARG A 98 -2.33 4.21 41.39
CA ARG A 98 -1.92 2.86 40.99
C ARG A 98 -2.15 2.57 39.51
N PHE A 99 -2.87 3.44 38.80
CA PHE A 99 -3.15 3.24 37.39
C PHE A 99 -1.86 3.26 36.57
N ASN A 100 -1.67 2.23 35.75
CA ASN A 100 -0.53 2.10 34.85
C ASN A 100 -1.05 1.90 33.42
N PRO A 101 -0.89 2.91 32.54
CA PRO A 101 -1.35 2.84 31.15
C PRO A 101 -0.81 1.63 30.37
N CYS A 102 0.44 1.25 30.62
CA CYS A 102 1.07 0.13 29.94
C CYS A 102 0.50 -1.22 30.41
N ILE A 103 0.21 -1.37 31.71
CA ILE A 103 -0.42 -2.59 32.25
C ILE A 103 -1.83 -2.71 31.71
N PHE A 104 -2.62 -1.63 31.75
CA PHE A 104 -3.98 -1.60 31.21
C PHE A 104 -3.99 -2.01 29.74
N LEU A 105 -3.12 -1.40 28.92
CA LEU A 105 -3.04 -1.73 27.50
C LEU A 105 -2.60 -3.19 27.30
N ALA A 106 -1.61 -3.69 28.05
CA ALA A 106 -1.20 -5.09 27.96
C ALA A 106 -2.34 -6.06 28.29
N GLU A 107 -3.10 -5.80 29.36
CA GLU A 107 -4.28 -6.57 29.74
C GLU A 107 -5.36 -6.55 28.66
N TYR A 108 -5.60 -5.37 28.07
CA TYR A 108 -6.52 -5.21 26.94
C TYR A 108 -6.09 -6.06 25.74
N LEU A 109 -4.81 -5.98 25.34
CA LEU A 109 -4.26 -6.72 24.20
C LEU A 109 -4.30 -8.24 24.43
N MET A 110 -4.04 -8.69 25.66
CA MET A 110 -4.12 -10.12 26.03
C MET A 110 -5.57 -10.63 25.96
N SER A 111 -6.52 -9.83 26.46
CA SER A 111 -7.94 -10.18 26.49
C SER A 111 -8.57 -10.16 25.10
N ASN A 112 -8.08 -9.28 24.22
CA ASN A 112 -8.55 -9.12 22.84
C ASN A 112 -7.59 -9.73 21.81
N ASN A 113 -6.85 -10.76 22.18
CA ASN A 113 -5.91 -11.42 21.29
C ASN A 113 -6.60 -11.84 19.97
N PRO A 114 -6.08 -11.50 18.77
CA PRO A 114 -6.73 -11.83 17.50
C PRO A 114 -7.10 -13.32 17.31
N LYS A 115 -6.41 -14.23 18.01
CA LYS A 115 -6.68 -15.67 17.94
C LYS A 115 -7.85 -16.14 18.80
N TYR A 116 -8.17 -15.43 19.88
CA TYR A 116 -9.08 -15.89 20.93
C TYR A 116 -10.14 -14.86 21.34
N GLY A 117 -9.93 -13.60 21.00
CA GLY A 117 -10.77 -12.46 21.37
C GLY A 117 -11.99 -12.28 20.49
N HIS A 118 -12.94 -11.51 21.00
CA HIS A 118 -14.26 -11.31 20.37
C HIS A 118 -14.40 -9.98 19.61
N GLN A 119 -13.51 -9.01 19.85
CA GLN A 119 -13.54 -7.72 19.15
C GLN A 119 -12.79 -7.78 17.83
N LYS A 120 -13.52 -7.55 16.73
CA LYS A 120 -13.00 -7.50 15.36
C LYS A 120 -13.43 -6.23 14.61
N GLU A 121 -13.82 -5.20 15.35
CA GLU A 121 -14.48 -4.00 14.81
C GLU A 121 -13.69 -3.33 13.67
N TYR A 122 -12.36 -3.28 13.79
CA TYR A 122 -11.50 -2.72 12.74
C TYR A 122 -10.76 -3.77 11.90
N THR A 123 -10.94 -5.08 12.15
CA THR A 123 -10.19 -6.11 11.42
C THR A 123 -10.43 -6.03 9.93
N GLU A 124 -11.70 -5.98 9.51
CA GLU A 124 -12.06 -5.93 8.09
C GLU A 124 -11.58 -4.62 7.43
N VAL A 125 -11.63 -3.50 8.16
CA VAL A 125 -11.23 -2.18 7.67
C VAL A 125 -9.72 -2.15 7.43
N PHE A 126 -8.92 -2.58 8.40
CA PHE A 126 -7.47 -2.66 8.25
C PHE A 126 -7.04 -3.68 7.19
N GLU A 127 -7.71 -4.82 7.10
CA GLU A 127 -7.42 -5.81 6.06
C GLU A 127 -7.70 -5.25 4.66
N LYS A 128 -8.82 -4.55 4.49
CA LYS A 128 -9.15 -3.84 3.25
C LYS A 128 -8.04 -2.83 2.90
N TYR A 129 -7.65 -1.97 3.84
CA TYR A 129 -6.65 -0.93 3.59
C TYR A 129 -5.23 -1.47 3.36
N ALA A 130 -4.85 -2.51 4.09
CA ALA A 130 -3.59 -3.20 3.87
C ALA A 130 -3.51 -3.83 2.47
N ARG A 131 -4.63 -4.37 1.97
CA ARG A 131 -4.73 -4.89 0.60
C ARG A 131 -4.63 -3.77 -0.43
N ILE A 132 -5.40 -2.70 -0.29
CA ILE A 132 -5.36 -1.53 -1.19
C ILE A 132 -3.94 -0.99 -1.31
N GLU A 133 -3.26 -0.78 -0.18
CA GLU A 133 -1.90 -0.25 -0.18
C GLU A 133 -0.89 -1.22 -0.80
N ARG A 134 -1.06 -2.53 -0.56
CA ARG A 134 -0.26 -3.56 -1.26
C ARG A 134 -0.43 -3.47 -2.77
N ASN A 135 -1.67 -3.45 -3.25
CA ASN A 135 -1.97 -3.40 -4.67
C ASN A 135 -1.39 -2.13 -5.30
N ARG A 136 -1.54 -0.99 -4.61
CA ARG A 136 -0.96 0.29 -5.03
C ARG A 136 0.56 0.21 -5.21
N ARG A 137 1.28 -0.38 -4.25
CA ARG A 137 2.75 -0.55 -4.34
C ARG A 137 3.14 -1.49 -5.46
N PHE A 138 2.46 -2.63 -5.59
CA PHE A 138 2.68 -3.57 -6.69
C PHE A 138 2.57 -2.89 -8.06
N TRP A 139 1.48 -2.15 -8.30
CA TRP A 139 1.32 -1.42 -9.56
C TRP A 139 2.37 -0.31 -9.71
N SER A 140 2.69 0.43 -8.64
CA SER A 140 3.74 1.44 -8.71
C SER A 140 5.11 0.86 -9.10
N GLU A 141 5.47 -0.31 -8.58
CA GLU A 141 6.73 -1.01 -8.85
C GLU A 141 6.77 -1.56 -10.29
N GLU A 142 5.69 -2.19 -10.74
CA GLU A 142 5.62 -2.80 -12.07
C GLU A 142 5.43 -1.80 -13.21
N ARG A 143 5.08 -0.54 -12.92
CA ARG A 143 4.85 0.51 -13.93
C ARG A 143 5.98 0.60 -14.95
N GLN A 144 7.24 0.56 -14.51
CA GLN A 144 8.40 0.66 -15.41
C GLN A 144 8.59 -0.59 -16.28
N ASN A 145 8.23 -1.77 -15.76
CA ASN A 145 8.25 -3.00 -16.54
C ASN A 145 7.17 -2.97 -17.62
N PHE A 146 5.95 -2.56 -17.27
CA PHE A 146 4.86 -2.44 -18.24
C PHE A 146 5.11 -1.36 -19.28
N LEU A 147 5.72 -0.23 -18.89
CA LEU A 147 6.13 0.77 -19.87
C LEU A 147 7.14 0.19 -20.86
N ARG A 148 8.11 -0.60 -20.39
CA ARG A 148 9.08 -1.26 -21.28
C ARG A 148 8.40 -2.25 -22.25
N GLU A 149 7.46 -3.05 -21.74
CA GLU A 149 6.67 -3.98 -22.57
C GLU A 149 5.80 -3.24 -23.58
N PHE A 150 5.19 -2.11 -23.18
CA PHE A 150 4.40 -1.24 -24.04
C PHE A 150 5.24 -0.65 -25.19
N MET A 151 6.44 -0.15 -24.87
CA MET A 151 7.36 0.41 -25.88
C MET A 151 7.85 -0.63 -26.89
N GLY A 152 7.71 -1.92 -26.59
CA GLY A 152 8.00 -3.02 -27.50
C GLY A 152 6.89 -3.32 -28.52
N GLN A 153 5.71 -2.73 -28.35
CA GLN A 153 4.54 -3.02 -29.19
C GLN A 153 4.56 -2.23 -30.50
N SER A 154 4.09 -2.84 -31.59
CA SER A 154 3.99 -2.20 -32.91
C SER A 154 2.99 -1.04 -32.92
N TYR A 155 1.99 -1.07 -32.04
CA TYR A 155 0.92 -0.08 -31.93
C TYR A 155 1.22 1.06 -30.94
N GLN A 156 2.41 1.12 -30.34
CA GLN A 156 2.71 2.11 -29.28
C GLN A 156 2.37 3.56 -29.66
N SER A 157 2.54 3.93 -30.93
CA SER A 157 2.28 5.29 -31.43
C SER A 157 0.80 5.56 -31.75
N ASN A 158 -0.01 4.51 -31.90
CA ASN A 158 -1.42 4.56 -32.28
C ASN A 158 -2.23 3.65 -31.33
N PHE A 159 -2.02 3.82 -30.02
CA PHE A 159 -2.64 2.97 -29.01
C PHE A 159 -4.12 3.32 -28.84
N THR A 160 -5.01 2.39 -29.17
CA THR A 160 -6.48 2.58 -29.20
C THR A 160 -7.18 1.50 -28.39
N ILE A 161 -8.50 1.56 -28.25
CA ILE A 161 -9.27 0.62 -27.41
C ILE A 161 -9.06 -0.87 -27.76
N GLN A 162 -8.89 -1.19 -29.05
CA GLN A 162 -8.59 -2.57 -29.49
C GLN A 162 -7.24 -3.04 -28.93
N HIS A 163 -6.23 -2.17 -28.99
CA HIS A 163 -4.91 -2.45 -28.47
C HIS A 163 -4.89 -2.52 -26.93
N ILE A 164 -5.77 -1.79 -26.23
CA ILE A 164 -5.90 -1.88 -24.76
C ILE A 164 -6.26 -3.32 -24.37
N GLU A 165 -7.22 -3.94 -25.06
CA GLU A 165 -7.63 -5.32 -24.78
C GLU A 165 -6.46 -6.30 -24.96
N GLU A 166 -5.74 -6.18 -26.08
CA GLU A 166 -4.53 -6.97 -26.34
C GLU A 166 -3.43 -6.74 -25.30
N PHE A 167 -3.23 -5.49 -24.88
CA PHE A 167 -2.18 -5.15 -23.93
C PHE A 167 -2.51 -5.61 -22.50
N VAL A 168 -3.78 -5.57 -22.10
CA VAL A 168 -4.23 -6.14 -20.81
C VAL A 168 -4.03 -7.66 -20.79
N GLU A 169 -4.30 -8.37 -21.90
CA GLU A 169 -3.98 -9.80 -22.02
C GLU A 169 -2.48 -10.07 -21.91
N LEU A 170 -1.66 -9.20 -22.51
CA LEU A 170 -0.20 -9.29 -22.41
C LEU A 170 0.26 -9.09 -20.95
N ILE A 171 -0.30 -8.12 -20.23
CA ILE A 171 -0.02 -7.91 -18.79
C ILE A 171 -0.43 -9.12 -17.97
N ASP A 172 -1.64 -9.66 -18.19
CA ASP A 172 -2.13 -10.84 -17.48
C ASP A 172 -1.19 -12.04 -17.67
N LYS A 173 -0.78 -12.28 -18.92
CA LYS A 173 0.19 -13.32 -19.27
C LYS A 173 1.57 -13.06 -18.67
N TYR A 174 2.05 -11.81 -18.71
CA TYR A 174 3.34 -11.43 -18.13
C TYR A 174 3.38 -11.75 -16.64
N LEU A 175 2.29 -11.44 -15.93
CA LEU A 175 2.14 -11.72 -14.50
C LEU A 175 1.74 -13.16 -14.18
N ASN A 176 1.41 -13.98 -15.17
CA ASN A 176 0.84 -15.33 -15.02
C ASN A 176 -0.42 -15.31 -14.14
N ALA A 177 -1.29 -14.33 -14.37
CA ALA A 177 -2.50 -14.09 -13.57
C ALA A 177 -3.71 -14.96 -14.00
N GLU A 178 -3.53 -15.88 -14.96
CA GLU A 178 -4.54 -16.86 -15.38
C GLU A 178 -5.89 -16.24 -15.81
N GLY A 179 -5.87 -15.05 -16.39
CA GLY A 179 -7.06 -14.31 -16.85
C GLY A 179 -7.69 -13.42 -15.78
N THR A 180 -7.24 -13.48 -14.52
CA THR A 180 -7.87 -12.71 -13.42
C THR A 180 -7.74 -11.20 -13.59
N ILE A 181 -6.68 -10.69 -14.21
CA ILE A 181 -6.50 -9.27 -14.48
C ILE A 181 -7.40 -8.84 -15.64
N LYS A 182 -7.46 -9.66 -16.69
CA LYS A 182 -8.35 -9.42 -17.84
C LYS A 182 -9.81 -9.33 -17.39
N ASP A 183 -10.26 -10.32 -16.60
CA ASP A 183 -11.64 -10.43 -16.12
C ASP A 183 -12.01 -9.29 -15.15
N ALA A 184 -11.05 -8.84 -14.33
CA ALA A 184 -11.23 -7.72 -13.42
C ALA A 184 -11.28 -6.35 -14.13
N THR A 185 -10.54 -6.20 -15.22
CA THR A 185 -10.41 -4.91 -15.92
C THR A 185 -11.68 -4.55 -16.69
N LYS A 186 -12.33 -5.54 -17.33
CA LYS A 186 -13.50 -5.35 -18.20
C LYS A 186 -13.31 -4.14 -19.14
N VAL A 187 -12.32 -4.24 -20.02
CA VAL A 187 -11.79 -3.12 -20.84
C VAL A 187 -12.89 -2.25 -21.47
N LYS A 188 -13.92 -2.86 -22.05
CA LYS A 188 -15.03 -2.14 -22.70
C LYS A 188 -15.84 -1.28 -21.72
N ASP A 189 -16.01 -1.72 -20.49
CA ASP A 189 -16.74 -0.98 -19.46
C ASP A 189 -15.87 0.16 -18.91
N LEU A 190 -14.59 -0.14 -18.64
CA LEU A 190 -13.65 0.79 -18.03
C LEU A 190 -13.28 1.95 -18.96
N PHE A 191 -13.11 1.66 -20.26
CA PHE A 191 -12.72 2.62 -21.29
C PHE A 191 -13.87 3.03 -22.21
N ARG A 192 -15.13 2.89 -21.75
CA ARG A 192 -16.35 3.23 -22.52
C ARG A 192 -16.45 4.66 -23.04
N PHE A 193 -15.61 5.55 -22.52
CA PHE A 193 -15.58 6.97 -22.89
C PHE A 193 -14.65 7.24 -24.08
N LEU A 194 -13.88 6.24 -24.52
CA LEU A 194 -13.02 6.34 -25.70
C LEU A 194 -13.78 5.89 -26.95
N ASP A 195 -13.64 6.66 -28.03
CA ASP A 195 -14.05 6.22 -29.36
C ASP A 195 -13.09 5.16 -29.92
N GLU A 196 -13.54 4.35 -30.88
CA GLU A 196 -12.75 3.22 -31.43
C GLU A 196 -11.39 3.65 -32.02
N ASP A 197 -11.35 4.82 -32.65
CA ASP A 197 -10.15 5.37 -33.29
C ASP A 197 -9.37 6.34 -32.38
N GLN A 198 -9.85 6.58 -31.15
CA GLN A 198 -9.20 7.52 -30.25
C GLN A 198 -7.87 6.95 -29.74
N VAL A 199 -6.79 7.71 -29.96
CA VAL A 199 -5.46 7.37 -29.46
C VAL A 199 -5.30 7.83 -28.01
N ILE A 200 -4.91 6.91 -27.13
CA ILE A 200 -4.63 7.16 -25.71
C ILE A 200 -3.14 7.01 -25.42
N LYS A 201 -2.61 7.85 -24.52
CA LYS A 201 -1.21 7.72 -24.07
C LYS A 201 -1.08 6.61 -23.03
N PHE A 202 0.11 6.01 -22.93
CA PHE A 202 0.37 4.99 -21.92
C PHE A 202 0.08 5.49 -20.50
N GLU A 203 0.45 6.73 -20.17
CA GLU A 203 0.25 7.31 -18.85
C GLU A 203 -1.23 7.33 -18.45
N GLU A 204 -2.09 7.74 -19.39
CA GLU A 204 -3.53 7.83 -19.18
C GLU A 204 -4.17 6.45 -19.06
N PHE A 205 -3.80 5.52 -19.95
CA PHE A 205 -4.18 4.11 -19.82
C PHE A 205 -3.77 3.55 -18.45
N TYR A 206 -2.51 3.75 -18.06
CA TYR A 206 -1.94 3.15 -16.87
C TYR A 206 -2.59 3.69 -15.60
N GLU A 207 -2.88 4.99 -15.55
CA GLU A 207 -3.57 5.62 -14.43
C GLU A 207 -4.97 5.03 -14.23
N ILE A 208 -5.75 4.92 -15.31
CA ILE A 208 -7.11 4.37 -15.26
C ILE A 208 -7.09 2.88 -14.91
N PHE A 209 -6.22 2.12 -15.58
CA PHE A 209 -6.03 0.69 -15.39
C PHE A 209 -5.61 0.37 -13.96
N SER A 210 -4.55 0.99 -13.45
CA SER A 210 -4.05 0.73 -12.10
C SER A 210 -5.05 1.16 -11.03
N ARG A 211 -5.73 2.31 -11.21
CA ARG A 211 -6.79 2.75 -10.28
C ARG A 211 -7.92 1.74 -10.17
N ASN A 212 -8.37 1.16 -11.28
CA ASN A 212 -9.40 0.12 -11.26
C ASN A 212 -8.98 -1.14 -10.50
N LEU A 213 -7.69 -1.49 -10.56
CA LEU A 213 -7.17 -2.72 -9.97
C LEU A 213 -6.71 -2.57 -8.51
N ILE A 214 -6.47 -1.35 -8.02
CA ILE A 214 -6.09 -1.11 -6.62
C ILE A 214 -7.14 -1.65 -5.64
N ASP A 215 -8.43 -1.40 -5.90
CA ASP A 215 -9.53 -1.82 -5.03
C ASP A 215 -10.10 -3.21 -5.40
N CYS A 216 -9.47 -3.90 -6.35
CA CYS A 216 -9.96 -5.18 -6.83
C CYS A 216 -9.66 -6.31 -5.85
N ASN A 217 -10.69 -7.11 -5.53
CA ASN A 217 -10.60 -8.22 -4.57
C ASN A 217 -10.45 -9.58 -5.25
N THR A 218 -10.56 -9.65 -6.58
CA THR A 218 -10.54 -10.92 -7.31
C THR A 218 -9.14 -11.35 -7.72
N ILE A 219 -8.16 -10.43 -7.65
CA ILE A 219 -6.77 -10.71 -8.02
C ILE A 219 -5.99 -11.10 -6.76
N ASP A 220 -5.41 -12.30 -6.80
CA ASP A 220 -4.50 -12.78 -5.76
C ASP A 220 -3.06 -12.33 -6.06
N TYR A 221 -2.73 -11.13 -5.58
CA TYR A 221 -1.40 -10.55 -5.74
C TYR A 221 -0.31 -11.29 -4.95
N GLU A 222 -0.68 -12.06 -3.91
CA GLU A 222 0.28 -12.89 -3.19
C GLU A 222 0.76 -14.02 -4.12
N LYS A 223 -0.18 -14.72 -4.78
CA LYS A 223 0.14 -15.76 -5.79
C LYS A 223 0.93 -15.19 -6.98
N ILE A 224 0.56 -14.02 -7.49
CA ILE A 224 1.27 -13.39 -8.62
C ILE A 224 2.72 -13.07 -8.25
N THR A 225 2.92 -12.48 -7.07
CA THR A 225 4.25 -12.09 -6.60
C THR A 225 5.12 -13.33 -6.38
N GLU A 226 4.61 -14.36 -5.71
CA GLU A 226 5.31 -15.65 -5.51
C GLU A 226 5.73 -16.29 -6.84
N THR A 227 4.84 -16.28 -7.83
CA THR A 227 5.12 -16.86 -9.15
C THR A 227 6.21 -16.09 -9.89
N ALA A 228 6.13 -14.75 -9.87
CA ALA A 228 7.15 -13.88 -10.45
C ALA A 228 8.54 -14.13 -9.82
N GLU A 229 8.58 -14.38 -8.51
CA GLU A 229 9.82 -14.68 -7.79
C GLU A 229 10.48 -16.00 -8.20
N GLU A 230 9.68 -17.06 -8.33
CA GLU A 230 10.21 -18.34 -8.79
C GLU A 230 10.79 -18.22 -10.20
N GLN A 231 10.12 -17.47 -11.07
CA GLN A 231 10.59 -17.23 -12.43
C GLN A 231 11.88 -16.41 -12.45
N GLN A 232 11.98 -15.37 -11.63
CA GLN A 232 13.19 -14.57 -11.53
C GLN A 232 14.37 -15.40 -10.99
N LYS A 233 14.16 -16.18 -9.92
CA LYS A 233 15.18 -17.11 -9.39
C LYS A 233 15.64 -18.12 -10.44
N LYS A 234 14.71 -18.68 -11.22
CA LYS A 234 15.03 -19.60 -12.33
C LYS A 234 15.88 -18.92 -13.39
N ARG A 235 15.49 -17.71 -13.83
CA ARG A 235 16.25 -16.90 -14.81
C ARG A 235 17.66 -16.57 -14.33
N ASP A 236 17.82 -16.20 -13.06
CA ASP A 236 19.13 -15.86 -12.50
C ASP A 236 20.03 -17.09 -12.35
N THR A 237 19.45 -18.23 -11.97
CA THR A 237 20.16 -19.51 -11.93
C THR A 237 20.62 -19.93 -13.33
N GLU A 238 19.79 -19.77 -14.35
CA GLU A 238 20.15 -20.06 -15.74
C GLU A 238 21.22 -19.12 -16.29
N LYS A 239 21.14 -17.81 -16.01
CA LYS A 239 22.18 -16.85 -16.37
C LYS A 239 23.51 -17.20 -15.71
N PHE A 240 23.47 -17.60 -14.44
CA PHE A 240 24.65 -18.04 -13.71
C PHE A 240 25.27 -19.31 -14.31
N LYS A 241 24.46 -20.33 -14.62
CA LYS A 241 24.90 -21.54 -15.33
C LYS A 241 25.56 -21.20 -16.67
N LYS A 242 24.91 -20.39 -17.52
CA LYS A 242 25.46 -19.93 -18.81
C LYS A 242 26.78 -19.16 -18.66
N LYS A 243 26.99 -18.47 -17.53
CA LYS A 243 28.24 -17.75 -17.26
C LYS A 243 29.35 -18.70 -16.84
N ILE A 244 29.04 -19.73 -16.04
CA ILE A 244 29.98 -20.80 -15.68
C ILE A 244 30.37 -21.60 -16.92
N ASP A 245 29.41 -21.99 -17.76
CA ASP A 245 29.67 -22.76 -18.99
C ASP A 245 30.52 -22.00 -20.02
N ARG A 246 30.66 -20.68 -19.88
CA ARG A 246 31.57 -19.85 -20.71
C ARG A 246 32.97 -19.71 -20.13
N LEU A 247 33.17 -20.08 -18.87
CA LEU A 247 34.44 -19.98 -18.15
C LEU A 247 35.20 -21.31 -18.11
N ILE A 248 34.51 -22.42 -18.37
CA ILE A 248 35.05 -23.79 -18.50
C ILE A 248 35.25 -24.09 -19.98
#